data_AF-A0A7C4YKW0-F1
#
_entry.id   AF-A0A7C4YKW0-F1
#
_cell.length_a   1.000
_cell.length_b   1.000
_cell.length_c   1.000
_cell.angle_alpha   90.00
_cell.angle_beta   90.00
_cell.angle_gamma   90.00
#
_symmetry.space_group_name_H-M   'P 1'
#
loop_
_entity.id
_entity.type
_entity.pdbx_description
1 polymer ?
#
loop_
_entity_poly.entity_id
_entity_poly.type
_entity_poly.pdbx_seq_one_letter_code
_entity_poly.pdbx_strand_id
1 'polypeptide(L)'
;MIRAQLTGNYASRIIAAASNRIGEPLGEKFQISNWDDAADQILEAAESALANKRERLAGENGQIARDIESLMPREINETTKLQLLLSLSQGARTGFDQKTHRQVKQVFSRFNYVFLIAQLLEGQEADQITDDVLNHLEEAEEALRAAWGQREFNRLSANAQKLADFGVAAKNAFGEERLNEAVSTLPESDREALIESIGRYVLNEVHRQLLLGATTELWVDYLTRIEALRVSIGLEAFAQRDPLVQYKSRASEMFAQLVEDIRGLVISRVFAYQPRPVEITPVESSDAPVALQSANVDANRKKKRRRH
;
A
#
# COMPACT_ATOMS: atom_id res chain seq x y z
N MET A 1 -42.61 -32.43 13.34
CA MET A 1 -42.65 -31.81 12.00
C MET A 1 -42.02 -30.41 11.97
N ILE A 2 -42.51 -29.45 12.77
CA ILE A 2 -41.96 -28.07 12.82
C ILE A 2 -40.48 -28.02 13.22
N ARG A 3 -40.07 -28.80 14.23
CA ARG A 3 -38.66 -28.86 14.67
C ARG A 3 -37.71 -29.32 13.55
N ALA A 4 -38.08 -30.37 12.82
CA ALA A 4 -37.30 -30.89 11.70
C ALA A 4 -37.22 -29.89 10.53
N GLN A 5 -38.32 -29.19 10.22
CA GLN A 5 -38.31 -28.12 9.21
C GLN A 5 -37.45 -26.91 9.61
N LEU A 6 -37.48 -26.52 10.89
CA LEU A 6 -36.61 -25.46 11.41
C LEU A 6 -35.14 -25.89 11.35
N THR A 7 -34.81 -27.10 11.83
CA THR A 7 -33.46 -27.66 11.77
C THR A 7 -32.93 -27.70 10.33
N GLY A 8 -33.73 -28.19 9.37
CA GLY A 8 -33.35 -28.18 7.95
C GLY A 8 -33.09 -26.78 7.38
N ASN A 9 -33.94 -25.80 7.71
CA ASN A 9 -33.74 -24.41 7.25
C ASN A 9 -32.47 -23.76 7.82
N TYR A 10 -32.20 -23.94 9.12
CA TYR A 10 -31.00 -23.38 9.73
C TYR A 10 -29.74 -24.08 9.23
N ALA A 11 -29.77 -25.40 9.09
CA ALA A 11 -28.63 -26.15 8.59
C ALA A 11 -28.31 -25.79 7.14
N SER A 12 -29.30 -25.58 6.26
CA SER A 12 -29.08 -25.05 4.90
C SER A 12 -28.37 -23.70 4.88
N ARG A 13 -28.65 -22.81 5.84
CA ARG A 13 -27.92 -21.53 5.98
C ARG A 13 -26.48 -21.75 6.44
N ILE A 14 -26.25 -22.69 7.36
CA ILE A 14 -24.91 -23.05 7.81
C ILE A 14 -24.10 -23.65 6.65
N ILE A 15 -24.69 -24.54 5.86
CA ILE A 15 -24.08 -25.11 4.65
C ILE A 15 -23.68 -24.01 3.68
N ALA A 16 -24.57 -23.04 3.41
CA ALA A 16 -24.26 -21.92 2.54
C ALA A 16 -23.13 -21.04 3.10
N ALA A 17 -23.13 -20.79 4.42
CA ALA A 17 -22.06 -20.05 5.09
C ALA A 17 -20.72 -20.80 5.03
N ALA A 18 -20.73 -22.10 5.28
CA ALA A 18 -19.56 -22.97 5.22
C ALA A 18 -19.01 -23.06 3.79
N SER A 19 -19.88 -23.23 2.79
CA SER A 19 -19.51 -23.23 1.37
C SER A 19 -18.85 -21.90 0.96
N ASN A 20 -19.43 -20.76 1.34
CA ASN A 20 -18.83 -19.45 1.10
C ASN A 20 -17.48 -19.29 1.79
N ARG A 21 -17.32 -19.83 3.02
CA ARG A 21 -16.08 -19.76 3.78
C ARG A 21 -14.96 -20.61 3.17
N ILE A 22 -15.30 -21.81 2.71
CA ILE A 22 -14.37 -22.76 2.07
C ILE A 22 -14.03 -22.31 0.63
N GLY A 23 -14.97 -21.62 -0.01
CA GLY A 23 -14.88 -21.19 -1.40
C GLY A 23 -15.17 -22.32 -2.40
N GLU A 24 -15.80 -23.41 -1.94
CA GLU A 24 -16.21 -24.56 -2.75
C GLU A 24 -17.68 -24.90 -2.43
N PRO A 25 -18.46 -25.39 -3.41
CA PRO A 25 -19.79 -25.92 -3.15
C PRO A 25 -19.70 -27.20 -2.31
N LEU A 26 -20.49 -27.28 -1.23
CA LEU A 26 -20.56 -28.47 -0.36
C LEU A 26 -21.62 -29.49 -0.82
N GLY A 27 -22.27 -29.24 -1.95
CA GLY A 27 -23.36 -30.07 -2.49
C GLY A 27 -24.73 -29.42 -2.37
N GLU A 28 -25.69 -29.90 -3.18
CA GLU A 28 -26.99 -29.25 -3.36
C GLU A 28 -28.09 -29.77 -2.42
N LYS A 29 -27.92 -30.95 -1.80
CA LYS A 29 -28.99 -31.63 -1.05
C LYS A 29 -28.45 -32.36 0.17
N PHE A 30 -28.71 -31.79 1.34
CA PHE A 30 -28.50 -32.43 2.63
C PHE A 30 -29.84 -32.95 3.16
N GLN A 31 -29.92 -34.22 3.52
CA GLN A 31 -31.11 -34.79 4.15
C GLN A 31 -30.88 -34.79 5.66
N ILE A 32 -31.44 -33.79 6.34
CA ILE A 32 -31.10 -33.49 7.72
C ILE A 32 -32.22 -33.92 8.65
N SER A 33 -31.92 -34.89 9.50
CA SER A 33 -32.89 -35.48 10.44
C SER A 33 -32.82 -34.80 11.81
N ASN A 34 -31.62 -34.50 12.29
CA ASN A 34 -31.34 -33.83 13.57
C ASN A 34 -30.01 -33.03 13.47
N TRP A 35 -29.60 -32.39 14.56
CA TRP A 35 -28.39 -31.54 14.55
C TRP A 35 -27.07 -32.30 14.52
N ASP A 36 -27.01 -33.50 15.10
CA ASP A 36 -25.81 -34.33 15.07
C ASP A 36 -25.57 -34.85 13.64
N ASP A 37 -26.63 -35.36 13.01
CA ASP A 37 -26.66 -35.76 11.59
C ASP A 37 -26.31 -34.59 10.66
N ALA A 38 -26.79 -33.38 10.96
CA ALA A 38 -26.40 -32.18 10.22
C ALA A 38 -24.90 -31.87 10.34
N ALA A 39 -24.36 -31.95 11.56
CA ALA A 39 -22.96 -31.65 11.83
C ALA A 39 -22.03 -32.62 11.10
N ASP A 40 -22.31 -33.93 11.20
CA ASP A 40 -21.54 -34.98 10.55
C ASP A 40 -21.55 -34.81 9.02
N GLN A 41 -22.73 -34.64 8.40
CA GLN A 41 -22.82 -34.46 6.95
C GLN A 41 -22.10 -33.19 6.47
N ILE A 42 -22.19 -32.09 7.22
CA ILE A 42 -21.51 -30.83 6.87
C ILE A 42 -20.00 -30.97 6.98
N LEU A 43 -19.52 -31.63 8.03
CA LEU A 43 -18.09 -31.88 8.24
C LEU A 43 -17.52 -32.77 7.15
N GLU A 44 -18.18 -33.90 6.85
CA GLU A 44 -17.74 -34.82 5.80
C GLU A 44 -17.72 -34.15 4.42
N ALA A 45 -18.76 -33.36 4.10
CA ALA A 45 -18.81 -32.60 2.86
C ALA A 45 -17.70 -31.53 2.78
N ALA A 46 -17.41 -30.85 3.90
CA ALA A 46 -16.34 -29.87 3.98
C ALA A 46 -14.95 -30.51 3.81
N GLU A 47 -14.68 -31.63 4.47
CA GLU A 47 -13.44 -32.39 4.34
C GLU A 47 -13.23 -32.87 2.91
N SER A 48 -14.27 -33.45 2.30
CA SER A 48 -14.24 -33.88 0.90
C SER A 48 -13.98 -32.72 -0.06
N ALA A 49 -14.66 -31.58 0.12
CA ALA A 49 -14.44 -30.38 -0.68
C ALA A 49 -13.00 -29.85 -0.55
N LEU A 50 -12.44 -29.83 0.66
CA LEU A 50 -11.06 -29.42 0.91
C LEU A 50 -10.03 -30.40 0.32
N ALA A 51 -10.27 -31.70 0.42
CA ALA A 51 -9.42 -32.73 -0.18
C ALA A 51 -9.40 -32.59 -1.71
N ASN A 52 -10.57 -32.42 -2.33
CA ASN A 52 -10.68 -32.18 -3.78
C ASN A 52 -9.97 -30.89 -4.20
N LYS A 53 -10.10 -29.82 -3.40
CA LYS A 53 -9.38 -28.55 -3.63
C LYS A 53 -7.86 -28.76 -3.52
N ARG A 54 -7.39 -29.50 -2.52
CA ARG A 54 -5.97 -29.82 -2.33
C ARG A 54 -5.43 -30.60 -3.53
N GLU A 55 -6.14 -31.63 -3.98
CA GLU A 55 -5.73 -32.42 -5.15
C GLU A 55 -5.66 -31.55 -6.42
N ARG A 56 -6.69 -30.73 -6.67
CA ARG A 56 -6.74 -29.83 -7.82
C ARG A 56 -5.59 -28.80 -7.83
N LEU A 57 -5.18 -28.33 -6.66
CA LEU A 57 -4.12 -27.32 -6.53
C LEU A 57 -2.73 -27.94 -6.48
N ALA A 58 -2.52 -28.95 -5.64
CA ALA A 58 -1.21 -29.47 -5.22
C ALA A 58 -1.00 -30.99 -5.46
N GLY A 59 -1.92 -31.68 -6.15
CA GLY A 59 -1.70 -33.04 -6.63
C GLY A 59 -0.59 -33.11 -7.68
N GLU A 60 -0.24 -34.31 -8.15
CA GLU A 60 0.89 -34.55 -9.07
C GLU A 60 0.84 -33.68 -10.34
N ASN A 61 -0.36 -33.40 -10.85
CA ASN A 61 -0.60 -32.50 -12.01
C ASN A 61 -1.44 -31.26 -11.63
N GLY A 62 -1.35 -30.85 -10.37
CA GLY A 62 -2.09 -29.71 -9.80
C GLY A 62 -1.76 -28.39 -10.48
N GLN A 63 -2.60 -27.38 -10.26
CA GLN A 63 -2.36 -26.03 -10.80
C GLN A 63 -1.03 -25.43 -10.33
N ILE A 64 -0.64 -25.66 -9.07
CA ILE A 64 0.58 -25.11 -8.48
C ILE A 64 1.81 -25.73 -9.14
N ALA A 65 1.84 -27.04 -9.35
CA ALA A 65 2.97 -27.72 -10.00
C ALA A 65 3.21 -27.18 -11.41
N ARG A 66 2.14 -27.05 -12.20
CA ARG A 66 2.21 -26.46 -13.56
C ARG A 66 2.66 -25.01 -13.55
N ASP A 67 2.18 -24.21 -12.59
CA ASP A 67 2.57 -22.81 -12.48
C ASP A 67 4.02 -22.66 -12.02
N ILE A 68 4.53 -23.55 -11.15
CA ILE A 68 5.94 -23.61 -10.77
C ILE A 68 6.78 -23.85 -12.02
N GLU A 69 6.47 -24.88 -12.82
CA GLU A 69 7.21 -25.19 -14.06
C GLU A 69 7.19 -24.02 -15.05
N SER A 70 6.04 -23.36 -15.19
CA SER A 70 5.84 -22.24 -16.13
C SER A 70 6.50 -20.94 -15.68
N LEU A 71 6.44 -20.63 -14.38
CA LEU A 71 6.92 -19.38 -13.81
C LEU A 71 8.35 -19.47 -13.27
N MET A 72 8.99 -20.65 -13.32
CA MET A 72 10.31 -20.83 -12.74
C MET A 72 11.32 -19.89 -13.40
N PRO A 73 11.94 -18.98 -12.63
CA PRO A 73 12.97 -18.10 -13.15
C PRO A 73 14.23 -18.93 -13.45
N ARG A 74 15.07 -18.43 -14.37
CA ARG A 74 16.38 -19.04 -14.66
C ARG A 74 17.32 -18.98 -13.45
N GLU A 75 17.22 -17.90 -12.66
CA GLU A 75 17.96 -17.69 -11.43
C GLU A 75 17.01 -17.49 -10.26
N ILE A 76 17.27 -18.22 -9.17
CA ILE A 76 16.49 -18.12 -7.94
C ILE A 76 17.23 -17.20 -6.96
N ASN A 77 16.61 -16.05 -6.67
CA ASN A 77 17.06 -15.09 -5.67
C ASN A 77 15.86 -14.67 -4.80
N GLU A 78 16.08 -13.87 -3.75
CA GLU A 78 15.01 -13.49 -2.83
C GLU A 78 13.84 -12.75 -3.52
N THR A 79 14.14 -11.91 -4.51
CA THR A 79 13.10 -11.22 -5.29
C THR A 79 12.26 -12.20 -6.11
N THR A 80 12.89 -13.14 -6.80
CA THR A 80 12.17 -14.10 -7.64
C THR A 80 11.44 -15.15 -6.80
N LYS A 81 11.97 -15.55 -5.63
CA LYS A 81 11.25 -16.35 -4.64
C LYS A 81 9.99 -15.65 -4.15
N LEU A 82 10.09 -14.38 -3.75
CA LEU A 82 8.93 -13.59 -3.30
C LEU A 82 7.87 -13.48 -4.41
N GLN A 83 8.29 -13.16 -5.64
CA GLN A 83 7.39 -13.10 -6.80
C GLN A 83 6.67 -14.43 -7.04
N LEU A 84 7.39 -15.55 -6.95
CA LEU A 84 6.81 -16.89 -7.06
C LEU A 84 5.80 -17.15 -5.93
N LEU A 85 6.18 -16.93 -4.67
CA LEU A 85 5.29 -17.13 -3.52
C LEU A 85 3.98 -16.36 -3.65
N LEU A 86 4.07 -15.09 -4.06
CA LEU A 86 2.89 -14.24 -4.28
C LEU A 86 2.06 -14.74 -5.47
N SER A 87 2.71 -15.07 -6.59
CA SER A 87 2.02 -15.50 -7.81
C SER A 87 1.31 -16.84 -7.65
N LEU A 88 1.96 -17.81 -7.00
CA LEU A 88 1.40 -19.16 -6.78
C LEU A 88 0.17 -19.14 -5.87
N SER A 89 0.12 -18.20 -4.93
CA SER A 89 -1.04 -17.99 -4.04
C SER A 89 -2.27 -17.47 -4.76
N GLN A 90 -2.11 -16.97 -6.00
CA GLN A 90 -3.16 -16.36 -6.79
C GLN A 90 -3.51 -17.21 -8.03
N GLY A 91 -4.76 -17.19 -8.41
CA GLY A 91 -5.28 -17.79 -9.64
C GLY A 91 -5.96 -16.74 -10.49
N ALA A 92 -6.08 -16.99 -11.79
CA ALA A 92 -6.81 -16.14 -12.70
C ALA A 92 -7.90 -16.92 -13.43
N ARG A 93 -9.09 -16.34 -13.52
CA ARG A 93 -10.22 -16.86 -14.32
C ARG A 93 -10.77 -15.76 -15.21
N THR A 94 -11.36 -16.14 -16.34
CA THR A 94 -12.13 -15.21 -17.17
C THR A 94 -13.44 -14.89 -16.46
N GLY A 95 -13.65 -13.63 -16.12
CA GLY A 95 -14.91 -13.08 -15.65
C GLY A 95 -15.51 -12.13 -16.68
N PHE A 96 -16.69 -11.60 -16.38
CA PHE A 96 -17.33 -10.56 -17.16
C PHE A 96 -17.57 -9.35 -16.28
N ASP A 97 -17.21 -8.17 -16.78
CA ASP A 97 -17.52 -6.91 -16.13
C ASP A 97 -19.05 -6.67 -16.18
N GLN A 98 -19.67 -6.43 -15.02
CA GLN A 98 -21.14 -6.32 -14.92
C GLN A 98 -21.72 -5.10 -15.65
N LYS A 99 -20.92 -4.05 -15.86
CA LYS A 99 -21.39 -2.80 -16.47
C LYS A 99 -21.11 -2.74 -17.96
N THR A 100 -19.98 -3.30 -18.39
CA THR A 100 -19.52 -3.22 -19.78
C THR A 100 -19.70 -4.53 -20.54
N HIS A 101 -20.09 -5.62 -19.87
CA HIS A 101 -20.22 -6.98 -20.42
C HIS A 101 -18.96 -7.49 -21.13
N ARG A 102 -17.80 -6.88 -20.88
CA ARG A 102 -16.52 -7.28 -21.47
C ARG A 102 -15.89 -8.39 -20.65
N GLN A 103 -15.18 -9.29 -21.33
CA GLN A 103 -14.34 -10.28 -20.65
C GLN A 103 -13.21 -9.57 -19.91
N VAL A 104 -13.05 -9.88 -18.64
CA VAL A 104 -12.00 -9.35 -17.77
C VAL A 104 -11.31 -10.51 -17.07
N LYS A 105 -10.00 -10.40 -16.90
CA LYS A 105 -9.24 -11.35 -16.08
C LYS A 105 -9.55 -11.05 -14.61
N GLN A 106 -10.23 -11.97 -13.94
CA GLN A 106 -10.49 -11.88 -12.51
C GLN A 106 -9.44 -12.70 -11.77
N VAL A 107 -8.64 -12.02 -10.94
CA VAL A 107 -7.68 -12.67 -10.04
C VAL A 107 -8.39 -13.04 -8.73
N PHE A 108 -8.11 -14.23 -8.21
CA PHE A 108 -8.63 -14.70 -6.92
C PHE A 108 -7.52 -15.37 -6.11
N SER A 109 -7.63 -15.37 -4.77
CA SER A 109 -6.70 -16.10 -3.90
C SER A 109 -7.03 -17.59 -3.92
N ARG A 110 -6.04 -18.43 -4.26
CA ARG A 110 -6.13 -19.89 -4.19
C ARG A 110 -5.97 -20.39 -2.76
N PHE A 111 -4.98 -19.84 -2.06
CA PHE A 111 -4.64 -20.11 -0.67
C PHE A 111 -3.93 -18.89 -0.06
N ASN A 112 -3.80 -18.87 1.27
CA ASN A 112 -3.04 -17.88 2.01
C ASN A 112 -1.96 -18.58 2.85
N TYR A 113 -0.94 -17.83 3.26
CA TYR A 113 0.16 -18.36 4.08
C TYR A 113 -0.06 -18.16 5.58
N VAL A 114 -1.24 -17.69 6.02
CA VAL A 114 -1.46 -17.28 7.42
C VAL A 114 -1.19 -18.42 8.40
N PHE A 115 -1.64 -19.64 8.08
CA PHE A 115 -1.40 -20.80 8.93
C PHE A 115 0.07 -21.22 8.95
N LEU A 116 0.75 -21.20 7.81
CA LEU A 116 2.19 -21.48 7.74
C LEU A 116 2.99 -20.45 8.53
N ILE A 117 2.64 -19.16 8.40
CA ILE A 117 3.26 -18.07 9.15
C ILE A 117 3.04 -18.31 10.65
N ALA A 118 1.82 -18.64 11.08
CA ALA A 118 1.54 -18.94 12.49
C ALA A 118 2.37 -20.11 13.03
N GLN A 119 2.59 -21.16 12.23
CA GLN A 119 3.47 -22.27 12.58
C GLN A 119 4.95 -21.86 12.67
N LEU A 120 5.41 -20.99 11.76
CA LEU A 120 6.77 -20.48 11.79
C LEU A 120 7.04 -19.55 12.98
N LEU A 121 6.00 -18.87 13.46
CA LEU A 121 6.06 -17.98 14.62
C LEU A 121 5.73 -18.71 15.94
N GLU A 122 5.44 -20.02 15.89
CA GLU A 122 5.05 -20.79 17.08
C GLU A 122 6.20 -20.80 18.11
N GLY A 123 5.92 -20.37 19.34
CA GLY A 123 6.91 -20.26 20.41
C GLY A 123 7.74 -18.97 20.42
N GLN A 124 7.46 -18.02 19.52
CA GLN A 124 8.04 -16.68 19.60
C GLN A 124 7.19 -15.74 20.48
N GLU A 125 7.87 -14.93 21.28
CA GLU A 125 7.23 -13.89 22.08
C GLU A 125 6.83 -12.69 21.21
N ALA A 126 5.75 -11.99 21.58
CA ALA A 126 5.21 -10.87 20.79
C ALA A 126 6.22 -9.72 20.63
N ASP A 127 7.03 -9.46 21.66
CA ASP A 127 8.05 -8.41 21.63
C ASP A 127 9.16 -8.73 20.61
N GLN A 128 9.60 -10.01 20.54
CA GLN A 128 10.60 -10.43 19.56
C GLN A 128 10.09 -10.27 18.13
N ILE A 129 8.85 -10.66 17.85
CA ILE A 129 8.24 -10.49 16.52
C ILE A 129 8.16 -9.00 16.17
N THR A 130 7.85 -8.16 17.16
CA THR A 130 7.79 -6.71 16.96
C THR A 130 9.17 -6.15 16.59
N ASP A 131 10.21 -6.56 17.31
CA ASP A 131 11.59 -6.14 17.01
C ASP A 131 12.04 -6.63 15.63
N ASP A 132 11.74 -7.88 15.26
CA ASP A 132 12.07 -8.44 13.95
C ASP A 132 11.40 -7.66 12.81
N VAL A 133 10.12 -7.29 12.99
CA VAL A 133 9.39 -6.46 12.02
C VAL A 133 10.00 -5.07 11.94
N LEU A 134 10.31 -4.43 13.07
CA LEU A 134 10.91 -3.09 13.07
C LEU A 134 12.27 -3.09 12.39
N ASN A 135 13.15 -4.04 12.71
CA ASN A 135 14.44 -4.19 12.07
C ASN A 135 14.30 -4.37 10.55
N HIS A 136 13.36 -5.20 10.10
CA HIS A 136 13.08 -5.37 8.66
C HIS A 136 12.64 -4.07 7.98
N LEU A 137 11.80 -3.27 8.64
CA LEU A 137 11.33 -2.00 8.10
C LEU A 137 12.44 -0.94 8.07
N GLU A 138 13.34 -0.93 9.05
CA GLU A 138 14.54 -0.07 9.06
C GLU A 138 15.49 -0.43 7.92
N GLU A 139 15.78 -1.72 7.72
CA GLU A 139 16.58 -2.21 6.58
C GLU A 139 15.95 -1.83 5.23
N ALA A 140 14.62 -1.94 5.12
CA ALA A 140 13.90 -1.53 3.93
C ALA A 140 14.00 0.00 3.68
N GLU A 141 13.97 0.81 4.74
CA GLU A 141 14.18 2.26 4.63
C GLU A 141 15.59 2.59 4.13
N GLU A 142 16.61 1.92 4.66
CA GLU A 142 18.00 2.08 4.21
C GLU A 142 18.17 1.70 2.74
N ALA A 143 17.61 0.56 2.33
CA ALA A 143 17.63 0.11 0.94
C ALA A 143 16.92 1.11 0.01
N LEU A 144 15.75 1.63 0.41
CA LEU A 144 15.03 2.66 -0.34
C LEU A 144 15.85 3.95 -0.45
N ARG A 145 16.45 4.40 0.65
CA ARG A 145 17.30 5.60 0.69
C ARG A 145 18.47 5.47 -0.29
N ALA A 146 19.17 4.34 -0.28
CA ALA A 146 20.27 4.09 -1.21
C ALA A 146 19.78 4.06 -2.67
N ALA A 147 18.68 3.34 -2.94
CA ALA A 147 18.13 3.23 -4.29
C ALA A 147 17.66 4.58 -4.86
N TRP A 148 16.95 5.39 -4.06
CA TRP A 148 16.52 6.74 -4.44
C TRP A 148 17.71 7.67 -4.61
N GLY A 149 18.66 7.66 -3.69
CA GLY A 149 19.89 8.44 -3.77
C GLY A 149 20.63 8.18 -5.07
N GLN A 150 20.86 6.92 -5.41
CA GLN A 150 21.56 6.53 -6.64
C GLN A 150 20.79 6.94 -7.89
N ARG A 151 19.48 6.68 -7.93
CA ARG A 151 18.61 7.03 -9.05
C ARG A 151 18.64 8.53 -9.33
N GLU A 152 18.48 9.33 -8.29
CA GLU A 152 18.40 10.79 -8.39
C GLU A 152 19.77 11.41 -8.68
N PHE A 153 20.83 10.89 -8.08
CA PHE A 153 22.19 11.25 -8.44
C PHE A 153 22.46 11.03 -9.93
N ASN A 154 22.11 9.85 -10.47
CA ASN A 154 22.29 9.55 -11.90
C ASN A 154 21.48 10.49 -12.80
N ARG A 155 20.25 10.84 -12.39
CA ARG A 155 19.38 11.78 -13.12
C ARG A 155 19.99 13.19 -13.17
N LEU A 156 20.48 13.70 -12.04
CA LEU A 156 20.99 15.07 -11.92
C LEU A 156 22.41 15.22 -12.47
N SER A 157 23.27 14.21 -12.28
CA SER A 157 24.66 14.23 -12.73
C SER A 157 24.81 14.41 -14.24
N ALA A 158 23.78 14.09 -15.02
CA ALA A 158 23.79 14.32 -16.47
C ALA A 158 23.96 15.81 -16.84
N ASN A 159 23.47 16.73 -16.01
CA ASN A 159 23.52 18.18 -16.27
C ASN A 159 24.20 18.98 -15.15
N ALA A 160 24.52 18.37 -14.00
CA ALA A 160 25.16 19.04 -12.88
C ALA A 160 26.64 19.36 -13.16
N GLN A 161 27.03 20.61 -12.93
CA GLN A 161 28.42 21.07 -13.00
C GLN A 161 29.02 21.26 -11.61
N LYS A 162 28.22 21.73 -10.65
CA LYS A 162 28.63 22.07 -9.29
C LYS A 162 27.82 21.32 -8.24
N LEU A 163 28.37 21.21 -7.03
CA LEU A 163 27.64 20.66 -5.89
C LEU A 163 26.33 21.40 -5.59
N ALA A 164 26.29 22.73 -5.81
CA ALA A 164 25.06 23.54 -5.72
C ALA A 164 23.89 23.02 -6.55
N ASP A 165 24.13 22.31 -7.66
CA ASP A 165 23.08 21.79 -8.55
C ASP A 165 22.28 20.64 -7.91
N PHE A 166 22.83 20.00 -6.88
CA PHE A 166 22.13 19.01 -6.04
C PHE A 166 21.38 19.66 -4.86
N GLY A 167 21.36 20.98 -4.80
CA GLY A 167 20.52 21.76 -3.91
C GLY A 167 20.79 21.51 -2.41
N VAL A 168 19.70 21.38 -1.65
CA VAL A 168 19.74 21.22 -0.19
C VAL A 168 20.47 19.93 0.23
N ALA A 169 20.44 18.88 -0.60
CA ALA A 169 21.14 17.63 -0.30
C ALA A 169 22.66 17.84 -0.26
N ALA A 170 23.24 18.54 -1.23
CA ALA A 170 24.67 18.86 -1.20
C ALA A 170 25.02 19.81 -0.05
N LYS A 171 24.16 20.81 0.23
CA LYS A 171 24.35 21.72 1.36
C LYS A 171 24.39 20.96 2.70
N ASN A 172 23.52 19.99 2.89
CA ASN A 172 23.48 19.18 4.11
C ASN A 172 24.69 18.25 4.24
N ALA A 173 25.22 17.75 3.11
CA ALA A 173 26.37 16.84 3.11
C ALA A 173 27.71 17.57 3.33
N PHE A 174 27.88 18.75 2.73
CA PHE A 174 29.18 19.40 2.61
C PHE A 174 29.25 20.83 3.17
N GLY A 175 28.12 21.39 3.60
CA GLY A 175 28.02 22.79 4.00
C GLY A 175 27.98 23.75 2.80
N GLU A 176 27.82 25.05 3.08
CA GLU A 176 27.72 26.09 2.05
C GLU A 176 29.04 26.35 1.32
N GLU A 177 30.18 26.18 2.01
CA GLU A 177 31.51 26.54 1.51
C GLU A 177 31.93 25.71 0.29
N ARG A 178 31.51 24.44 0.24
CA ARG A 178 31.90 23.48 -0.79
C ARG A 178 30.96 23.47 -2.00
N LEU A 179 29.84 24.21 -1.97
CA LEU A 179 28.83 24.17 -3.02
C LEU A 179 29.33 24.58 -4.42
N ASN A 180 30.43 25.33 -4.48
CA ASN A 180 31.05 25.76 -5.72
C ASN A 180 31.99 24.72 -6.36
N GLU A 181 32.31 23.64 -5.66
CA GLU A 181 33.19 22.59 -6.17
C GLU A 181 32.58 21.87 -7.38
N ALA A 182 33.45 21.50 -8.33
CA ALA A 182 33.06 20.79 -9.53
C ALA A 182 32.74 19.31 -9.23
N VAL A 183 31.62 18.84 -9.75
CA VAL A 183 31.15 17.46 -9.53
C VAL A 183 32.06 16.42 -10.21
N SER A 184 32.73 16.81 -11.30
CA SER A 184 33.64 15.94 -12.05
C SER A 184 34.91 15.56 -11.29
N THR A 185 35.29 16.33 -10.28
CA THR A 185 36.49 16.11 -9.47
C THR A 185 36.19 15.54 -8.08
N LEU A 186 34.92 15.19 -7.81
CA LEU A 186 34.52 14.66 -6.51
C LEU A 186 35.24 13.32 -6.23
N PRO A 187 35.89 13.16 -5.06
CA PRO A 187 36.34 11.86 -4.59
C PRO A 187 35.18 10.88 -4.44
N GLU A 188 35.46 9.57 -4.54
CA GLU A 188 34.42 8.54 -4.40
C GLU A 188 33.75 8.57 -3.02
N SER A 189 34.49 8.87 -1.94
CA SER A 189 33.91 9.05 -0.60
C SER A 189 32.88 10.18 -0.54
N ASP A 190 33.15 11.27 -1.23
CA ASP A 190 32.23 12.42 -1.28
C ASP A 190 31.06 12.09 -2.19
N ARG A 191 31.26 11.33 -3.26
CA ARG A 191 30.16 10.86 -4.12
C ARG A 191 29.19 10.02 -3.31
N GLU A 192 29.67 9.08 -2.51
CA GLU A 192 28.87 8.24 -1.63
C GLU A 192 28.09 9.08 -0.61
N ALA A 193 28.75 10.03 0.06
CA ALA A 193 28.10 10.94 1.01
C ALA A 193 27.01 11.82 0.35
N LEU A 194 27.25 12.28 -0.88
CA LEU A 194 26.27 13.04 -1.65
C LEU A 194 25.05 12.16 -2.01
N ILE A 195 25.29 10.95 -2.51
CA ILE A 195 24.23 9.98 -2.85
C ILE A 195 23.37 9.69 -1.62
N GLU A 196 24.00 9.45 -0.47
CA GLU A 196 23.30 9.21 0.78
C GLU A 196 22.43 10.40 1.18
N SER A 197 22.99 11.62 1.13
CA SER A 197 22.25 12.85 1.45
C SER A 197 21.08 13.11 0.50
N ILE A 198 21.25 12.86 -0.80
CA ILE A 198 20.16 12.92 -1.79
C ILE A 198 19.07 11.92 -1.43
N GLY A 199 19.43 10.68 -1.12
CA GLY A 199 18.49 9.65 -0.70
C GLY A 199 17.68 10.07 0.53
N ARG A 200 18.35 10.59 1.56
CA ARG A 200 17.70 11.11 2.79
C ARG A 200 16.74 12.27 2.47
N TYR A 201 17.18 13.22 1.66
CA TYR A 201 16.37 14.37 1.28
C TYR A 201 15.10 13.95 0.53
N VAL A 202 15.25 13.10 -0.48
CA VAL A 202 14.14 12.60 -1.31
C VAL A 202 13.16 11.84 -0.43
N LEU A 203 13.63 10.88 0.37
CA LEU A 203 12.75 10.07 1.20
C LEU A 203 12.00 10.90 2.25
N ASN A 204 12.64 11.91 2.83
CA ASN A 204 11.97 12.85 3.73
C ASN A 204 10.85 13.64 3.02
N GLU A 205 11.07 14.07 1.79
CA GLU A 205 10.05 14.78 1.01
C GLU A 205 8.89 13.84 0.62
N VAL A 206 9.20 12.59 0.31
CA VAL A 206 8.19 11.54 0.10
C VAL A 206 7.33 11.34 1.35
N HIS A 207 7.96 11.18 2.51
CA HIS A 207 7.25 11.03 3.78
C HIS A 207 6.36 12.23 4.08
N ARG A 208 6.85 13.46 3.84
CA ARG A 208 6.07 14.70 3.99
C ARG A 208 4.83 14.68 3.09
N GLN A 209 4.99 14.37 1.81
CA GLN A 209 3.89 14.33 0.85
C GLN A 209 2.85 13.27 1.22
N LEU A 210 3.31 12.10 1.66
CA LEU A 210 2.43 11.03 2.10
C LEU A 210 1.64 11.42 3.35
N LEU A 211 2.30 11.95 4.38
CA LEU A 211 1.67 12.41 5.62
C LEU A 211 0.63 13.50 5.35
N LEU A 212 0.99 14.51 4.54
CA LEU A 212 0.09 15.59 4.19
C LEU A 212 -1.11 15.09 3.37
N GLY A 213 -0.86 14.18 2.41
CA GLY A 213 -1.91 13.58 1.58
C GLY A 213 -2.90 12.78 2.43
N ALA A 214 -2.40 11.87 3.27
CA ALA A 214 -3.22 11.06 4.16
C ALA A 214 -4.03 11.92 5.16
N THR A 215 -3.39 12.93 5.75
CA THR A 215 -4.04 13.85 6.68
C THR A 215 -5.15 14.64 5.97
N THR A 216 -4.87 15.18 4.78
CA THR A 216 -5.85 15.97 4.03
C THR A 216 -7.04 15.13 3.60
N GLU A 217 -6.81 13.92 3.09
CA GLU A 217 -7.85 12.98 2.66
C GLU A 217 -8.81 12.68 3.82
N LEU A 218 -8.28 12.26 4.97
CA LEU A 218 -9.10 11.83 6.10
C LEU A 218 -9.70 13.00 6.91
N TRP A 219 -9.04 14.17 6.92
CA TRP A 219 -9.55 15.36 7.59
C TRP A 219 -10.85 15.88 6.96
N VAL A 220 -10.94 15.84 5.62
CA VAL A 220 -12.17 16.24 4.90
C VAL A 220 -13.34 15.35 5.27
N ASP A 221 -13.11 14.04 5.33
CA ASP A 221 -14.12 13.06 5.76
C ASP A 221 -14.53 13.31 7.22
N TYR A 222 -13.56 13.56 8.10
CA TYR A 222 -13.83 13.90 9.50
C TYR A 222 -14.71 15.16 9.65
N LEU A 223 -14.39 16.24 8.93
CA LEU A 223 -15.20 17.48 8.97
C LEU A 223 -16.65 17.21 8.55
N THR A 224 -16.84 16.38 7.52
CA THR A 224 -18.17 15.97 7.05
C THR A 224 -18.93 15.22 8.14
N ARG A 225 -18.27 14.29 8.83
CA ARG A 225 -18.88 13.52 9.93
C ARG A 225 -19.20 14.40 11.14
N ILE A 226 -18.35 15.38 11.46
CA ILE A 226 -18.59 16.32 12.58
C ILE A 226 -19.79 17.24 12.31
N GLU A 227 -19.97 17.69 11.06
CA GLU A 227 -21.15 18.49 10.71
C GLU A 227 -22.42 17.64 10.82
N ALA A 228 -22.41 16.40 10.34
CA ALA A 228 -23.51 15.46 10.53
C ALA A 228 -23.80 15.18 12.02
N LEU A 229 -22.76 15.04 12.84
CA LEU A 229 -22.87 14.85 14.28
C LEU A 229 -23.59 16.05 14.93
N ARG A 230 -23.21 17.28 14.58
CA ARG A 230 -23.84 18.51 15.08
C ARG A 230 -25.34 18.52 14.79
N VAL A 231 -25.75 18.19 13.57
CA VAL A 231 -27.16 18.12 13.18
C VAL A 231 -27.89 17.03 13.98
N SER A 232 -27.32 15.83 14.11
CA SER A 232 -27.94 14.72 14.83
C SER A 232 -28.17 15.00 16.32
N ILE A 233 -27.18 15.60 17.00
CA ILE A 233 -27.28 15.94 18.42
C ILE A 233 -28.30 17.07 18.65
N GLY A 234 -28.41 18.00 17.69
CA GLY A 234 -29.47 19.01 17.70
C GLY A 234 -30.88 18.40 17.70
N LEU A 235 -31.06 17.25 17.06
CA LEU A 235 -32.33 16.50 17.03
C LEU A 235 -32.53 15.64 18.30
N GLU A 236 -31.45 15.14 18.92
CA GLU A 236 -31.47 14.32 20.15
C GLU A 236 -31.63 15.13 21.46
N ALA A 237 -31.58 16.46 21.41
CA ALA A 237 -31.68 17.36 22.56
C ALA A 237 -32.99 17.25 23.39
N PHE A 238 -33.95 16.43 22.95
CA PHE A 238 -35.17 16.07 23.68
C PHE A 238 -34.94 15.07 24.85
N ALA A 239 -33.74 14.50 25.01
CA ALA A 239 -33.45 13.41 25.96
C ALA A 239 -32.81 13.81 27.31
N GLN A 240 -32.96 15.06 27.77
CA GLN A 240 -32.47 15.57 29.08
C GLN A 240 -30.95 15.46 29.35
N ARG A 241 -30.13 15.18 28.33
CA ARG A 241 -28.66 15.22 28.41
C ARG A 241 -28.13 16.47 27.71
N ASP A 242 -27.10 17.10 28.29
CA ASP A 242 -26.47 18.30 27.71
C ASP A 242 -25.92 18.00 26.29
N PRO A 243 -26.48 18.60 25.23
CA PRO A 243 -26.05 18.40 23.85
C PRO A 243 -24.57 18.75 23.65
N LEU A 244 -24.06 19.76 24.36
CA LEU A 244 -22.67 20.21 24.23
C LEU A 244 -21.70 19.16 24.76
N VAL A 245 -22.02 18.53 25.89
CA VAL A 245 -21.20 17.48 26.50
C VAL A 245 -21.16 16.25 25.58
N GLN A 246 -22.31 15.85 25.04
CA GLN A 246 -22.38 14.73 24.10
C GLN A 246 -21.60 14.98 22.82
N TYR A 247 -21.73 16.19 22.26
CA TYR A 247 -20.98 16.59 21.07
C TYR A 247 -19.48 16.52 21.32
N LYS A 248 -19.00 17.09 22.45
CA LYS A 248 -17.58 17.06 22.79
C LYS A 248 -17.04 15.63 22.96
N SER A 249 -17.76 14.76 23.66
CA SER A 249 -17.34 13.36 23.84
C SER A 249 -17.22 12.64 22.51
N ARG A 250 -18.30 12.63 21.71
CA ARG A 250 -18.32 11.94 20.41
C ARG A 250 -17.32 12.54 19.42
N ALA A 251 -17.17 13.87 19.39
CA ALA A 251 -16.17 14.52 18.55
C ALA A 251 -14.73 14.14 18.94
N SER A 252 -14.45 14.04 20.24
CA SER A 252 -13.13 13.59 20.73
C SER A 252 -12.84 12.13 20.34
N GLU A 253 -13.81 11.24 20.46
CA GLU A 253 -13.69 9.84 20.03
C GLU A 253 -13.44 9.74 18.52
N MET A 254 -14.19 10.51 17.72
CA MET A 254 -14.01 10.56 16.27
C MET A 254 -12.65 11.14 15.86
N PHE A 255 -12.13 12.11 16.62
CA PHE A 255 -10.79 12.65 16.39
C PHE A 255 -9.69 11.64 16.74
N ALA A 256 -9.82 10.90 17.84
CA ALA A 256 -8.89 9.83 18.17
C ALA A 256 -8.86 8.76 17.08
N GLN A 257 -10.03 8.34 16.58
CA GLN A 257 -10.12 7.41 15.46
C GLN A 257 -9.48 7.96 14.19
N LEU A 258 -9.68 9.26 13.88
CA LEU A 258 -9.03 9.90 12.74
C LEU A 258 -7.50 9.79 12.81
N VAL A 259 -6.90 9.99 13.98
CA VAL A 259 -5.45 9.88 14.16
C VAL A 259 -4.97 8.45 13.90
N GLU A 260 -5.69 7.45 14.40
CA GLU A 260 -5.39 6.03 14.12
C GLU A 260 -5.54 5.69 12.64
N ASP A 261 -6.59 6.18 11.98
CA ASP A 261 -6.82 5.99 10.55
C ASP A 261 -5.68 6.62 9.72
N ILE A 262 -5.21 7.82 10.10
CA ILE A 262 -4.06 8.47 9.46
C ILE A 262 -2.80 7.62 9.62
N ARG A 263 -2.51 7.12 10.82
CA ARG A 263 -1.35 6.25 11.07
C ARG A 263 -1.41 4.98 10.23
N GLY A 264 -2.55 4.29 10.23
CA GLY A 264 -2.76 3.08 9.43
C GLY A 264 -2.58 3.33 7.93
N LEU A 265 -3.13 4.45 7.43
CA LEU A 265 -3.01 4.81 6.02
C LEU A 265 -1.56 5.10 5.61
N VAL A 266 -0.81 5.81 6.44
CA VAL A 266 0.61 6.11 6.20
C VAL A 266 1.43 4.82 6.18
N ILE A 267 1.31 3.97 7.20
CA ILE A 267 2.06 2.70 7.29
C ILE A 267 1.76 1.81 6.08
N SER A 268 0.49 1.74 5.65
CA SER A 268 0.09 0.93 4.49
C SER A 268 0.69 1.39 3.16
N ARG A 269 1.14 2.65 3.08
CA ARG A 269 1.61 3.28 1.84
C ARG A 269 3.12 3.58 1.86
N VAL A 270 3.76 3.74 3.03
CA VAL A 270 5.12 4.30 3.14
C VAL A 270 6.17 3.55 2.31
N PHE A 271 6.10 2.22 2.24
CA PHE A 271 7.03 1.39 1.45
C PHE A 271 6.59 1.16 -0.02
N ALA A 272 5.33 1.46 -0.36
CA ALA A 272 4.78 1.25 -1.70
C ALA A 272 4.56 2.55 -2.49
N TYR A 273 4.67 3.70 -1.83
CA TYR A 273 4.41 4.99 -2.42
C TYR A 273 5.47 5.34 -3.47
N GLN A 274 5.03 5.56 -4.71
CA GLN A 274 5.88 6.01 -5.80
C GLN A 274 5.66 7.51 -6.01
N PRO A 275 6.55 8.38 -5.49
CA PRO A 275 6.43 9.81 -5.71
C PRO A 275 6.67 10.17 -7.17
N ARG A 276 6.13 11.31 -7.57
CA ARG A 276 6.64 11.99 -8.78
C ARG A 276 8.08 12.43 -8.52
N PRO A 277 8.92 12.57 -9.55
CA PRO A 277 10.31 13.00 -9.36
C PRO A 277 10.35 14.28 -8.52
N VAL A 278 11.07 14.24 -7.39
CA VAL A 278 11.24 15.41 -6.52
C VAL A 278 12.04 16.45 -7.29
N GLU A 279 11.55 17.67 -7.37
CA GLU A 279 12.30 18.78 -7.95
C GLU A 279 13.36 19.23 -6.95
N ILE A 280 14.62 18.88 -7.23
CA ILE A 280 15.76 19.37 -6.47
C ILE A 280 16.12 20.72 -7.08
N THR A 281 15.80 21.80 -6.36
CA THR A 281 16.15 23.16 -6.77
C THR A 281 17.61 23.44 -6.42
N PRO A 282 18.42 23.94 -7.38
CA PRO A 282 19.76 24.41 -7.08
C PRO A 282 19.76 25.47 -5.98
N VAL A 283 20.75 25.43 -5.09
CA VAL A 283 20.90 26.43 -4.03
C VAL A 283 21.85 27.52 -4.52
N GLU A 284 21.52 28.79 -4.26
CA GLU A 284 22.42 29.91 -4.55
C GLU A 284 23.70 29.79 -3.71
N SER A 285 24.84 29.60 -4.38
CA SER A 285 26.16 29.73 -3.75
C SER A 285 26.51 31.19 -3.56
N SER A 286 27.10 31.56 -2.42
CA SER A 286 27.43 32.94 -2.03
C SER A 286 28.39 33.71 -2.97
N ASP A 287 28.94 33.06 -3.99
CA ASP A 287 29.86 33.64 -4.98
C ASP A 287 29.41 33.38 -6.43
N ALA A 288 28.22 33.82 -6.82
CA ALA A 288 27.89 33.98 -8.23
C ALA A 288 28.18 35.42 -8.70
N PRO A 289 29.13 35.65 -9.63
CA PRO A 289 29.13 36.90 -10.37
C PRO A 289 27.84 36.96 -11.20
N VAL A 290 27.14 38.09 -11.12
CA VAL A 290 25.91 38.38 -11.86
C VAL A 290 26.17 38.17 -13.36
N ALA A 291 25.75 37.03 -13.90
CA ALA A 291 25.65 36.87 -15.34
C ALA A 291 24.47 37.74 -15.81
N LEU A 292 24.80 38.93 -16.32
CA LEU A 292 23.88 39.80 -17.05
C LEU A 292 23.20 38.99 -18.15
N GLN A 293 21.95 38.59 -17.93
CA GLN A 293 21.07 38.19 -19.02
C GLN A 293 20.87 39.40 -19.91
N SER A 294 21.54 39.40 -21.07
CA SER A 294 21.20 40.30 -22.17
C SER A 294 19.78 39.97 -22.62
N ALA A 295 18.82 40.78 -22.17
CA ALA A 295 17.45 40.76 -22.65
C ALA A 295 17.44 41.03 -24.16
N ASN A 296 17.24 39.97 -24.94
CA ASN A 296 16.93 40.09 -26.36
C ASN A 296 15.47 40.57 -26.45
N VAL A 297 15.30 41.89 -26.57
CA VAL A 297 14.00 42.50 -26.86
C VAL A 297 13.70 42.26 -28.33
N ASP A 298 12.93 41.20 -28.59
CA ASP A 298 12.42 40.90 -29.92
C ASP A 298 11.29 41.89 -30.27
N ALA A 299 11.67 42.96 -30.96
CA ALA A 299 10.74 43.90 -31.57
C ALA A 299 10.24 43.33 -32.91
N ASN A 300 9.08 42.67 -32.93
CA ASN A 300 8.38 42.46 -34.20
C ASN A 300 6.84 42.53 -34.13
N ARG A 301 6.34 43.73 -34.45
CA ARG A 301 5.20 44.06 -35.31
C ARG A 301 3.84 43.40 -35.04
N LYS A 302 3.00 44.18 -34.33
CA LYS A 302 1.53 44.24 -34.47
C LYS A 302 1.11 44.34 -35.95
N LYS A 303 0.43 43.31 -36.48
CA LYS A 303 -0.49 43.47 -37.62
C LYS A 303 -1.95 43.35 -37.15
N LYS A 304 -2.64 44.49 -37.18
CA LYS A 304 -4.10 44.66 -37.05
C LYS A 304 -4.84 43.69 -38.01
N ARG A 305 -5.75 42.86 -37.50
CA ARG A 305 -6.86 42.30 -38.29
C ARG A 305 -8.06 43.25 -38.15
N ARG A 306 -8.41 43.91 -39.26
CA ARG A 306 -9.67 44.64 -39.43
C ARG A 306 -10.82 43.62 -39.55
N ARG A 307 -11.93 43.92 -38.90
CA ARG A 307 -13.24 43.28 -39.12
C ARG A 307 -13.78 43.70 -40.49
N HIS A 308 -14.28 42.73 -41.23
CA HIS A 308 -15.46 42.82 -42.09
C HIS A 308 -16.15 41.46 -42.03
#